data_AF-A0A924MD56-F1
#
_entry.id   AF-A0A924MD56-F1
#
_cell.length_a   1.000
_cell.length_b   1.000
_cell.length_c   1.000
_cell.angle_alpha   90.00
_cell.angle_beta   90.00
_cell.angle_gamma   90.00
#
_symmetry.space_group_name_H-M   'P 1'
#
loop_
_entity.id
_entity.type
_entity.pdbx_description
1 polymer ?
#
loop_
_entity_poly.entity_id
_entity_poly.type
_entity_poly.pdbx_seq_one_letter_code
_entity_poly.pdbx_strand_id
1 'polypeptide(L)'
;MKHFVVIICLLPVLSNAQSKKKKLQMAVVAEKKANEILVSNLKSHVQYLADDKLEGRRTGTNGEKLAMQYIIKQYQQAGLEPKGANGYLQEFTINEGKQIDTSTALLVNNTSLTVLQDFFPLCYSALATIKGSAALSLNEPGNPWFRDVKEWLEDNANNPHYDIDEAIKKDAEKAAKKGATALFIYNSTSLIDNILYNKNDKTACLKIPIIYITKTGLTKAFPDFSATQNLAATVSISDKIRTAYNVAAYINNNAITTVILGAHYDHLGFGEDKNALDTVYNIHNGADDNASGTAALI
;
A
#
# COMPACT_ATOMS: atom_id res chain seq x y z
N MET A 1 53.51 63.72 -66.67
CA MET A 1 53.05 63.32 -65.33
C MET A 1 51.54 63.56 -65.22
N LYS A 2 50.72 62.51 -65.17
CA LYS A 2 49.34 62.59 -64.66
C LYS A 2 49.11 61.33 -63.83
N HIS A 3 48.81 61.55 -62.55
CA HIS A 3 48.82 60.53 -61.50
C HIS A 3 47.59 59.64 -61.56
N PHE A 4 47.83 58.35 -61.33
CA PHE A 4 46.84 57.31 -61.08
C PHE A 4 46.23 57.49 -59.68
N VAL A 5 44.91 57.46 -59.56
CA VAL A 5 44.22 57.27 -58.27
C VAL A 5 43.33 56.04 -58.39
N VAL A 6 43.74 54.94 -57.76
CA VAL A 6 42.90 53.75 -57.58
C VAL A 6 42.24 53.87 -56.23
N ILE A 7 40.93 54.11 -56.21
CA ILE A 7 40.10 54.00 -55.01
C ILE A 7 39.81 52.51 -54.82
N ILE A 8 40.50 51.87 -53.89
CA ILE A 8 40.14 50.52 -53.42
C ILE A 8 38.94 50.68 -52.49
N CYS A 9 37.74 50.33 -52.97
CA CYS A 9 36.56 50.14 -52.13
C CYS A 9 36.77 48.91 -51.22
N LEU A 10 37.27 49.14 -50.01
CA LEU A 10 37.25 48.17 -48.92
C LEU A 10 35.85 48.21 -48.27
N LEU A 11 34.97 47.28 -48.66
CA LEU A 11 33.83 46.74 -47.89
C LEU A 11 33.13 45.67 -48.77
N PRO A 12 32.95 44.40 -48.33
CA PRO A 12 32.12 44.07 -47.17
C PRO A 12 32.59 42.83 -46.39
N VAL A 13 33.59 42.96 -45.52
CA VAL A 13 33.93 41.88 -44.55
C VAL A 13 33.28 42.14 -43.18
N LEU A 14 33.04 43.41 -42.82
CA LEU A 14 32.40 43.81 -41.56
C LEU A 14 30.90 43.46 -41.48
N SER A 15 30.15 43.55 -42.59
CA SER A 15 28.71 43.26 -42.59
C SER A 15 28.39 41.78 -42.35
N ASN A 16 29.22 40.87 -42.88
CA ASN A 16 29.03 39.43 -42.74
C ASN A 16 29.37 38.92 -41.32
N ALA A 17 30.38 39.52 -40.69
CA ALA A 17 30.73 39.25 -39.29
C ALA A 17 29.67 39.77 -38.31
N GLN A 18 29.13 40.98 -38.54
CA GLN A 18 28.01 41.53 -37.74
C GLN A 18 26.73 40.69 -37.90
N SER A 19 26.44 40.18 -39.10
CA SER A 19 25.30 39.29 -39.37
C SER A 19 25.39 37.95 -38.61
N LYS A 20 26.57 37.31 -38.59
CA LYS A 20 26.79 36.07 -37.82
C LYS A 20 26.69 36.29 -36.30
N LYS A 21 27.28 37.36 -35.76
CA LYS A 21 27.18 37.71 -34.34
C LYS A 21 25.74 38.00 -33.92
N LYS A 22 24.96 38.71 -34.75
CA LYS A 22 23.54 38.98 -34.52
C LYS A 22 22.71 37.69 -34.54
N LYS A 23 22.95 36.77 -35.49
CA LYS A 23 22.30 35.45 -35.54
C LYS A 23 22.60 34.60 -34.30
N LEU A 24 23.86 34.57 -33.86
CA LEU A 24 24.26 33.86 -32.65
C LEU A 24 23.59 34.44 -31.40
N GLN A 25 23.57 35.78 -31.27
CA GLN A 25 22.88 36.45 -30.17
C GLN A 25 21.37 36.17 -30.17
N MET A 26 20.74 36.14 -31.36
CA MET A 26 19.33 35.78 -31.48
C MET A 26 19.07 34.31 -31.10
N ALA A 27 19.96 33.38 -31.48
CA ALA A 27 19.85 31.97 -31.09
C ALA A 27 19.96 31.79 -29.57
N VAL A 28 20.92 32.47 -28.92
CA VAL A 28 21.08 32.44 -27.45
C VAL A 28 19.84 33.01 -26.74
N VAL A 29 19.26 34.09 -27.26
CA VAL A 29 18.02 34.67 -26.70
C VAL A 29 16.83 33.72 -26.89
N ALA A 30 16.73 33.05 -28.04
CA ALA A 30 15.68 32.07 -28.31
C ALA A 30 15.80 30.82 -27.41
N GLU A 31 17.01 30.29 -27.23
CA GLU A 31 17.29 29.18 -26.32
C GLU A 31 16.96 29.54 -24.88
N LYS A 32 17.39 30.73 -24.43
CA LYS A 32 17.05 31.23 -23.08
C LYS A 32 15.52 31.29 -22.88
N LYS A 33 14.79 31.84 -23.84
CA LYS A 33 13.32 31.92 -23.77
C LYS A 33 12.67 30.53 -23.76
N ALA A 34 13.18 29.59 -24.55
CA ALA A 34 12.71 28.21 -24.54
C ALA A 34 12.95 27.53 -23.18
N ASN A 35 14.13 27.75 -22.58
CA ASN A 35 14.47 27.23 -21.25
C ASN A 35 13.58 27.84 -20.15
N GLU A 36 13.25 29.13 -20.23
CA GLU A 36 12.31 29.78 -19.30
C GLU A 36 10.90 29.15 -19.37
N ILE A 37 10.42 28.86 -20.58
CA ILE A 37 9.13 28.17 -20.78
C ILE A 37 9.20 26.74 -20.25
N LEU A 38 10.27 26.00 -20.55
CA LEU A 38 10.48 24.64 -20.06
C LEU A 38 10.47 24.57 -18.54
N VAL A 39 11.23 25.44 -17.87
CA VAL A 39 11.28 25.53 -16.40
C VAL A 39 9.91 25.89 -15.83
N SER A 40 9.15 26.77 -16.49
CA SER A 40 7.79 27.12 -16.06
C SER A 40 6.83 25.93 -16.17
N ASN A 41 6.92 25.14 -17.24
CA ASN A 41 6.09 23.95 -17.43
C ASN A 41 6.43 22.88 -16.39
N LEU A 42 7.72 22.58 -16.20
CA LEU A 42 8.19 21.64 -15.18
C LEU A 42 7.67 22.02 -13.79
N LYS A 43 7.81 23.30 -13.40
CA LYS A 43 7.28 23.80 -12.13
C LYS A 43 5.77 23.60 -12.02
N SER A 44 5.02 23.85 -13.09
CA SER A 44 3.56 23.70 -13.09
C SER A 44 3.13 22.23 -12.93
N HIS A 45 3.81 21.30 -13.60
CA HIS A 45 3.57 19.87 -13.46
C HIS A 45 3.90 19.37 -12.05
N VAL A 46 5.08 19.73 -11.53
CA VAL A 46 5.47 19.38 -10.15
C VAL A 46 4.49 19.95 -9.14
N GLN A 47 4.10 21.22 -9.27
CA GLN A 47 3.12 21.86 -8.38
C GLN A 47 1.78 21.15 -8.39
N TYR A 48 1.26 20.78 -9.56
CA TYR A 48 -0.01 20.04 -9.62
C TYR A 48 0.13 18.64 -9.00
N LEU A 49 1.17 17.90 -9.39
CA LEU A 49 1.36 16.53 -8.94
C LEU A 49 1.58 16.48 -7.43
N ALA A 50 2.32 17.44 -6.87
CA ALA A 50 2.61 17.56 -5.45
C ALA A 50 1.57 18.38 -4.65
N ASP A 51 0.40 18.68 -5.22
CA ASP A 51 -0.66 19.43 -4.55
C ASP A 51 -1.33 18.58 -3.45
N ASP A 52 -1.68 19.20 -2.31
CA ASP A 52 -2.37 18.54 -1.20
C ASP A 52 -3.68 17.86 -1.61
N LYS A 53 -4.36 18.37 -2.64
CA LYS A 53 -5.60 17.76 -3.17
C LYS A 53 -5.37 16.36 -3.76
N LEU A 54 -4.12 16.01 -4.09
CA LEU A 54 -3.75 14.66 -4.52
C LEU A 54 -3.37 13.76 -3.35
N GLU A 55 -3.47 14.22 -2.10
CA GLU A 55 -3.38 13.40 -0.89
C GLU A 55 -2.12 12.50 -0.86
N GLY A 56 -1.00 13.01 -1.39
CA GLY A 56 0.27 12.30 -1.49
C GLY A 56 0.28 11.09 -2.43
N ARG A 57 -0.73 10.92 -3.28
CA ARG A 57 -0.80 9.97 -4.40
C ARG A 57 -0.46 8.53 -4.01
N ARG A 58 -0.89 8.06 -2.85
CA ARG A 58 -0.70 6.66 -2.47
C ARG A 58 -1.28 5.76 -3.54
N THR A 59 -0.51 4.78 -4.00
CA THR A 59 -0.88 3.88 -5.10
C THR A 59 -2.31 3.37 -4.92
N GLY A 60 -3.16 3.37 -5.95
CA GLY A 60 -4.57 2.95 -5.90
C GLY A 60 -5.56 3.79 -5.08
N THR A 61 -5.13 4.93 -4.51
CA THR A 61 -6.02 5.88 -3.82
C THR A 61 -6.67 6.89 -4.79
N ASN A 62 -7.56 7.76 -4.27
CA ASN A 62 -8.14 8.82 -5.08
C ASN A 62 -7.08 9.81 -5.61
N GLY A 63 -6.07 10.14 -4.79
CA GLY A 63 -4.93 10.96 -5.18
C GLY A 63 -4.16 10.44 -6.39
N GLU A 64 -3.89 9.13 -6.40
CA GLU A 64 -3.23 8.47 -7.53
C GLU A 64 -4.12 8.51 -8.79
N LYS A 65 -5.43 8.29 -8.68
CA LYS A 65 -6.38 8.41 -9.81
C LYS A 65 -6.39 9.81 -10.42
N LEU A 66 -6.31 10.86 -9.60
CA LEU A 66 -6.21 12.24 -10.08
C LEU A 66 -4.89 12.51 -10.83
N ALA A 67 -3.77 11.96 -10.34
CA ALA A 67 -2.49 12.02 -11.04
C ALA A 67 -2.53 11.26 -12.37
N MET A 68 -3.08 10.05 -12.37
CA MET A 68 -3.28 9.22 -13.55
C MET A 68 -4.07 9.96 -14.64
N GLN A 69 -5.21 10.57 -14.27
CA GLN A 69 -6.03 11.36 -15.20
C GLN A 69 -5.29 12.59 -15.73
N TYR A 70 -4.51 13.24 -14.86
CA TYR A 70 -3.68 14.37 -15.27
C TYR A 70 -2.64 13.98 -16.32
N ILE A 71 -1.90 12.89 -16.08
CA ILE A 71 -0.87 12.38 -17.01
C ILE A 71 -1.50 12.00 -18.35
N ILE A 72 -2.64 11.29 -18.35
CA ILE A 72 -3.37 10.94 -19.58
C ILE A 72 -3.73 12.20 -20.37
N LYS A 73 -4.22 13.24 -19.69
CA LYS A 73 -4.54 14.52 -20.34
C LYS A 73 -3.30 15.17 -20.96
N GLN A 74 -2.15 15.11 -20.29
CA GLN A 74 -0.90 15.64 -20.85
C GLN A 74 -0.46 14.84 -22.08
N TYR A 75 -0.52 13.51 -22.03
CA TYR A 75 -0.21 12.64 -23.19
C TYR A 75 -1.14 12.92 -24.38
N GLN A 76 -2.43 13.12 -24.13
CA GLN A 76 -3.38 13.49 -25.18
C GLN A 76 -3.07 14.87 -25.78
N GLN A 77 -2.74 15.86 -24.95
CA GLN A 77 -2.35 17.20 -25.39
C GLN A 77 -1.05 17.19 -26.21
N ALA A 78 -0.13 16.29 -25.89
CA ALA A 78 1.10 16.05 -26.64
C ALA A 78 0.89 15.19 -27.91
N GLY A 79 -0.31 14.66 -28.14
CA GLY A 79 -0.62 13.83 -29.31
C GLY A 79 -0.04 12.41 -29.25
N LEU A 80 0.28 11.90 -28.05
CA LEU A 80 0.81 10.55 -27.86
C LEU A 80 -0.29 9.51 -27.98
N GLU A 81 0.01 8.37 -28.61
CA GLU A 81 -0.92 7.26 -28.75
C GLU A 81 -0.94 6.38 -27.49
N PRO A 82 -2.08 5.78 -27.11
CA PRO A 82 -2.17 4.89 -25.96
C PRO A 82 -1.40 3.58 -26.16
N LYS A 83 -0.76 3.07 -25.09
CA LYS A 83 -0.03 1.78 -25.10
C LYS A 83 -0.33 0.86 -23.90
N GLY A 84 -1.37 1.17 -23.13
CA GLY A 84 -1.88 0.30 -22.07
C GLY A 84 -2.70 -0.88 -22.60
N ALA A 85 -3.08 -1.79 -21.70
CA ALA A 85 -3.99 -2.89 -22.00
C ALA A 85 -5.42 -2.39 -22.31
N ASN A 86 -5.83 -1.27 -21.71
CA ASN A 86 -7.09 -0.60 -21.94
C ASN A 86 -6.84 0.90 -22.19
N GLY A 87 -6.67 1.28 -23.46
CA GLY A 87 -6.27 2.64 -23.82
C GLY A 87 -4.90 2.97 -23.22
N TYR A 88 -4.79 4.06 -22.46
CA TYR A 88 -3.54 4.42 -21.79
C TYR A 88 -3.23 3.57 -20.55
N LEU A 89 -4.20 2.79 -20.05
CA LEU A 89 -4.12 2.14 -18.74
C LEU A 89 -3.66 0.70 -18.85
N GLN A 90 -2.73 0.31 -17.97
CA GLN A 90 -2.42 -1.08 -17.67
C GLN A 90 -2.71 -1.31 -16.18
N GLU A 91 -3.76 -2.08 -15.89
CA GLU A 91 -4.20 -2.38 -14.54
C GLU A 91 -3.29 -3.42 -13.85
N PHE A 92 -3.07 -3.25 -12.55
CA PHE A 92 -2.45 -4.25 -11.69
C PHE A 92 -3.02 -4.18 -10.25
N THR A 93 -2.77 -5.24 -9.47
CA THR A 93 -3.26 -5.36 -8.09
C THR A 93 -2.12 -5.37 -7.09
N ILE A 94 -2.35 -4.74 -5.94
CA ILE A 94 -1.46 -4.71 -4.78
C ILE A 94 -2.15 -5.45 -3.64
N ASN A 95 -1.46 -6.42 -3.05
CA ASN A 95 -1.93 -7.12 -1.85
C ASN A 95 -1.36 -6.43 -0.59
N GLU A 96 -2.24 -5.88 0.26
CA GLU A 96 -1.89 -5.16 1.49
C GLU A 96 -1.82 -6.06 2.75
N GLY A 97 -1.87 -7.37 2.53
CA GLY A 97 -2.04 -8.39 3.55
C GLY A 97 -3.50 -8.76 3.78
N LYS A 98 -3.76 -9.45 4.88
CA LYS A 98 -5.07 -9.95 5.26
C LYS A 98 -5.91 -8.88 5.95
N GLN A 99 -7.21 -8.90 5.75
CA GLN A 99 -8.20 -8.13 6.51
C GLN A 99 -9.25 -9.05 7.13
N ILE A 100 -9.71 -8.68 8.33
CA ILE A 100 -10.88 -9.31 8.95
C ILE A 100 -12.12 -8.70 8.29
N ASP A 101 -12.94 -9.54 7.66
CA ASP A 101 -14.14 -9.07 6.98
C ASP A 101 -15.22 -8.65 7.98
N THR A 102 -16.12 -7.76 7.55
CA THR A 102 -17.24 -7.27 8.37
C THR A 102 -18.25 -8.35 8.76
N SER A 103 -18.23 -9.49 8.08
CA SER A 103 -19.01 -10.69 8.42
C SER A 103 -18.43 -11.47 9.61
N THR A 104 -17.19 -11.19 10.02
CA THR A 104 -16.60 -11.80 11.21
C THR A 104 -17.33 -11.33 12.46
N ALA A 105 -17.83 -12.28 13.24
CA ALA A 105 -18.64 -12.01 14.41
C ALA A 105 -18.42 -13.10 15.47
N LEU A 106 -18.53 -12.71 16.73
CA LEU A 106 -18.53 -13.64 17.87
C LEU A 106 -19.62 -13.22 18.85
N LEU A 107 -20.55 -14.15 19.08
CA LEU A 107 -21.61 -14.06 20.06
C LEU A 107 -21.35 -15.10 21.15
N VAL A 108 -21.32 -14.65 22.39
CA VAL A 108 -21.21 -15.50 23.58
C VAL A 108 -22.47 -15.31 24.40
N ASN A 109 -23.29 -16.35 24.50
CA ASN A 109 -24.67 -16.31 24.96
C ASN A 109 -25.49 -15.27 24.15
N ASN A 110 -25.79 -14.13 24.77
CA ASN A 110 -26.50 -13.00 24.16
C ASN A 110 -25.60 -11.76 24.02
N THR A 111 -24.30 -11.90 24.29
CA THR A 111 -23.33 -10.80 24.30
C THR A 111 -22.52 -10.82 23.00
N SER A 112 -22.69 -9.78 22.18
CA SER A 112 -21.86 -9.59 20.97
C SER A 112 -20.53 -8.96 21.34
N LEU A 113 -19.45 -9.54 20.83
CA LEU A 113 -18.09 -9.05 21.01
C LEU A 113 -17.66 -8.18 19.82
N THR A 114 -16.82 -7.19 20.08
CA THR A 114 -16.29 -6.24 19.09
C THR A 114 -14.96 -6.76 18.53
N VAL A 115 -14.85 -6.90 17.21
CA VAL A 115 -13.63 -7.33 16.51
C VAL A 115 -12.45 -6.39 16.82
N LEU A 116 -11.24 -6.94 16.98
CA LEU A 116 -9.98 -6.29 17.38
C LEU A 116 -9.95 -5.65 18.78
N GLN A 117 -11.11 -5.41 19.40
CA GLN A 117 -11.19 -4.93 20.78
C GLN A 117 -11.37 -6.08 21.77
N ASP A 118 -12.39 -6.91 21.55
CA ASP A 118 -12.79 -8.02 22.43
C ASP A 118 -12.27 -9.36 21.93
N PHE A 119 -12.14 -9.53 20.61
CA PHE A 119 -11.64 -10.76 20.00
C PHE A 119 -11.11 -10.51 18.59
N PHE A 120 -10.29 -11.43 18.07
CA PHE A 120 -9.97 -11.49 16.65
C PHE A 120 -9.59 -12.92 16.23
N PRO A 121 -9.89 -13.34 14.99
CA PRO A 121 -9.37 -14.58 14.46
C PRO A 121 -7.86 -14.44 14.14
N LEU A 122 -7.10 -15.51 14.37
CA LEU A 122 -5.71 -15.57 13.92
C LEU A 122 -5.68 -15.76 12.39
N CYS A 123 -4.64 -15.25 11.73
CA CYS A 123 -4.59 -15.21 10.25
C CYS A 123 -4.54 -16.59 9.58
N TYR A 124 -4.15 -17.62 10.33
CA TYR A 124 -4.16 -19.03 9.93
C TYR A 124 -5.41 -19.79 10.42
N SER A 125 -6.43 -19.09 10.90
CA SER A 125 -7.73 -19.67 11.26
C SER A 125 -8.45 -20.23 10.03
N ALA A 126 -9.13 -21.37 10.17
CA ALA A 126 -10.10 -21.79 9.15
C ALA A 126 -11.22 -20.74 9.02
N LEU A 127 -11.71 -20.56 7.80
CA LEU A 127 -12.90 -19.75 7.51
C LEU A 127 -14.14 -20.61 7.70
N ALA A 128 -14.96 -20.30 8.70
CA ALA A 128 -16.17 -21.06 8.97
C ALA A 128 -17.15 -20.28 9.85
N THR A 129 -18.41 -20.69 9.81
CA THR A 129 -19.39 -20.38 10.84
C THR A 129 -19.55 -21.58 11.76
N ILE A 130 -19.37 -21.38 13.06
CA ILE A 130 -19.51 -22.39 14.09
C ILE A 130 -20.61 -22.00 15.07
N LYS A 131 -21.28 -23.01 15.61
CA LYS A 131 -22.18 -22.90 16.75
C LYS A 131 -21.91 -24.06 17.68
N GLY A 132 -22.01 -23.84 18.98
CA GLY A 132 -21.88 -24.91 19.96
C GLY A 132 -21.94 -24.39 21.38
N SER A 133 -21.91 -25.30 22.34
CA SER A 133 -21.90 -24.96 23.76
C SER A 133 -20.63 -25.54 24.38
N ALA A 134 -19.90 -24.75 25.14
CA ALA A 134 -18.63 -25.17 25.71
C ALA A 134 -18.34 -24.46 27.04
N ALA A 135 -17.79 -25.19 28.00
CA ALA A 135 -17.18 -24.63 29.20
C ALA A 135 -15.67 -24.49 28.97
N LEU A 136 -15.03 -23.49 29.59
CA LEU A 136 -13.61 -23.22 29.38
C LEU A 136 -12.69 -24.38 29.82
N SER A 137 -13.15 -25.16 30.79
CA SER A 137 -12.40 -26.28 31.38
C SER A 137 -12.68 -27.64 30.73
N LEU A 138 -13.58 -27.72 29.74
CA LEU A 138 -14.06 -28.99 29.20
C LEU A 138 -13.90 -29.07 27.68
N ASN A 139 -13.31 -30.18 27.23
CA ASN A 139 -13.01 -30.45 25.82
C ASN A 139 -13.83 -31.64 25.31
N GLU A 140 -15.01 -31.36 24.76
CA GLU A 140 -15.90 -32.37 24.19
C GLU A 140 -15.79 -32.44 22.66
N PRO A 141 -15.58 -33.62 22.06
CA PRO A 141 -15.60 -33.77 20.61
C PRO A 141 -16.94 -33.28 20.02
N GLY A 142 -16.87 -32.53 18.93
CA GLY A 142 -18.03 -31.90 18.28
C GLY A 142 -18.37 -30.50 18.82
N ASN A 143 -17.72 -30.04 19.90
CA ASN A 143 -17.91 -28.71 20.46
C ASN A 143 -16.67 -27.81 20.27
N PRO A 144 -16.84 -26.47 20.39
CA PRO A 144 -15.71 -25.56 20.43
C PRO A 144 -14.90 -25.75 21.71
N TRP A 145 -13.58 -25.61 21.63
CA TRP A 145 -12.69 -25.80 22.78
C TRP A 145 -12.04 -24.48 23.17
N PHE A 146 -11.58 -24.43 24.41
CA PHE A 146 -10.86 -23.29 24.97
C PHE A 146 -9.45 -23.69 25.36
N ARG A 147 -8.50 -22.77 25.18
CA ARG A 147 -7.13 -22.93 25.63
C ARG A 147 -6.64 -21.66 26.29
N ASP A 148 -6.36 -21.77 27.59
CA ASP A 148 -5.60 -20.78 28.32
C ASP A 148 -4.11 -20.93 27.99
N VAL A 149 -3.46 -19.84 27.62
CA VAL A 149 -2.01 -19.82 27.37
C VAL A 149 -1.18 -19.66 28.64
N LYS A 150 -1.83 -19.57 29.81
CA LYS A 150 -1.16 -19.42 31.12
C LYS A 150 0.08 -20.29 31.31
N GLU A 151 -0.06 -21.61 31.17
CA GLU A 151 1.05 -22.56 31.38
C GLU A 151 2.21 -22.28 30.42
N TRP A 152 1.88 -21.96 29.17
CA TRP A 152 2.88 -21.65 28.15
C TRP A 152 3.68 -20.40 28.48
N LEU A 153 3.02 -19.36 29.00
CA LEU A 153 3.67 -18.12 29.41
C LEU A 153 4.49 -18.29 30.68
N GLU A 154 3.96 -18.98 31.69
CA GLU A 154 4.63 -19.19 32.98
C GLU A 154 5.88 -20.05 32.82
N ASP A 155 5.79 -21.14 32.05
CA ASP A 155 6.93 -22.05 31.80
C ASP A 155 8.02 -21.41 30.94
N ASN A 156 7.68 -20.39 30.14
CA ASN A 156 8.59 -19.73 29.20
C ASN A 156 8.87 -18.26 29.54
N ALA A 157 8.57 -17.81 30.77
CA ALA A 157 8.70 -16.41 31.17
C ALA A 157 10.10 -15.83 30.97
N ASN A 158 11.14 -16.67 31.02
CA ASN A 158 12.54 -16.30 30.83
C ASN A 158 13.15 -16.76 29.49
N ASN A 159 12.31 -17.22 28.55
CA ASN A 159 12.76 -17.73 27.25
C ASN A 159 12.53 -16.67 26.15
N PRO A 160 13.57 -15.91 25.74
CA PRO A 160 13.43 -14.85 24.73
C PRO A 160 13.14 -15.38 23.32
N HIS A 161 13.25 -16.69 23.09
CA HIS A 161 13.01 -17.34 21.80
C HIS A 161 11.70 -18.15 21.79
N TYR A 162 10.85 -18.00 22.81
CA TYR A 162 9.58 -18.71 22.85
C TYR A 162 8.61 -18.17 21.79
N ASP A 163 8.19 -19.06 20.89
CA ASP A 163 7.20 -18.77 19.85
C ASP A 163 5.83 -19.32 20.29
N ILE A 164 5.01 -18.42 20.83
CA ILE A 164 3.65 -18.75 21.25
C ILE A 164 2.74 -19.07 20.06
N ASP A 165 2.98 -18.48 18.88
CA ASP A 165 2.19 -18.75 17.68
C ASP A 165 2.40 -20.19 17.22
N GLU A 166 3.64 -20.69 17.26
CA GLU A 166 3.94 -22.09 16.95
C GLU A 166 3.28 -23.05 17.96
N ALA A 167 3.25 -22.67 19.25
CA ALA A 167 2.55 -23.44 20.27
C ALA A 167 1.03 -23.49 20.02
N ILE A 168 0.41 -22.37 19.66
CA ILE A 168 -1.01 -22.28 19.30
C ILE A 168 -1.31 -23.16 18.08
N LYS A 169 -0.51 -23.07 17.01
CA LYS A 169 -0.68 -23.89 15.80
C LYS A 169 -0.66 -25.39 16.13
N LYS A 170 0.35 -25.82 16.89
CA LYS A 170 0.50 -27.21 17.32
C LYS A 170 -0.68 -27.70 18.18
N ASP A 171 -1.19 -26.86 19.07
CA ASP A 171 -2.34 -27.21 19.91
C ASP A 171 -3.63 -27.25 19.09
N ALA A 172 -3.85 -26.29 18.19
CA ALA A 172 -4.98 -26.28 17.26
C ALA A 172 -5.04 -27.53 16.38
N GLU A 173 -3.90 -28.00 15.86
CA GLU A 173 -3.85 -29.26 15.11
C GLU A 173 -4.24 -30.47 15.96
N LYS A 174 -3.80 -30.52 17.22
CA LYS A 174 -4.17 -31.59 18.16
C LYS A 174 -5.65 -31.52 18.52
N ALA A 175 -6.17 -30.34 18.81
CA ALA A 175 -7.58 -30.11 19.11
C ALA A 175 -8.47 -30.54 17.93
N ALA A 176 -8.10 -30.14 16.71
CA ALA A 176 -8.80 -30.57 15.50
C ALA A 176 -8.81 -32.11 15.34
N LYS A 177 -7.67 -32.77 15.56
CA LYS A 177 -7.57 -34.26 15.51
C LYS A 177 -8.44 -34.95 16.55
N LYS A 178 -8.71 -34.29 17.68
CA LYS A 178 -9.57 -34.79 18.76
C LYS A 178 -11.04 -34.37 18.63
N GLY A 179 -11.39 -33.66 17.56
CA GLY A 179 -12.79 -33.32 17.24
C GLY A 179 -13.26 -31.95 17.72
N ALA A 180 -12.36 -31.04 18.10
CA ALA A 180 -12.75 -29.64 18.34
C ALA A 180 -13.32 -29.02 17.06
N THR A 181 -14.40 -28.24 17.17
CA THR A 181 -14.98 -27.51 16.01
C THR A 181 -14.39 -26.13 15.82
N ALA A 182 -13.82 -25.55 16.88
CA ALA A 182 -13.04 -24.32 16.89
C ALA A 182 -12.13 -24.33 18.13
N LEU A 183 -11.09 -23.50 18.13
CA LEU A 183 -10.22 -23.29 19.29
C LEU A 183 -10.22 -21.81 19.69
N PHE A 184 -10.71 -21.52 20.88
CA PHE A 184 -10.68 -20.21 21.49
C PHE A 184 -9.45 -20.08 22.38
N ILE A 185 -8.53 -19.20 22.00
CA ILE A 185 -7.32 -18.90 22.76
C ILE A 185 -7.59 -17.71 23.66
N TYR A 186 -7.11 -17.76 24.89
CA TYR A 186 -7.18 -16.64 25.81
C TYR A 186 -6.03 -16.69 26.82
N ASN A 187 -5.80 -15.57 27.50
CA ASN A 187 -4.77 -15.44 28.53
C ASN A 187 -5.40 -14.96 29.84
N SER A 188 -5.49 -15.85 30.84
CA SER A 188 -6.01 -15.50 32.17
C SER A 188 -5.01 -14.77 33.06
N THR A 189 -3.74 -14.71 32.66
CA THR A 189 -2.67 -14.17 33.51
C THR A 189 -2.50 -12.66 33.34
N SER A 190 -1.68 -12.07 34.22
CA SER A 190 -1.19 -10.70 34.03
C SER A 190 -0.04 -10.60 33.03
N LEU A 191 0.56 -11.71 32.60
CA LEU A 191 1.68 -11.72 31.66
C LEU A 191 1.24 -11.22 30.28
N ILE A 192 2.19 -10.65 29.54
CA ILE A 192 2.00 -10.21 28.16
C ILE A 192 2.23 -11.43 27.26
N ASP A 193 1.22 -11.78 26.45
CA ASP A 193 1.31 -12.92 25.52
C ASP A 193 1.84 -12.56 24.13
N ASN A 194 1.78 -11.28 23.74
CA ASN A 194 2.11 -10.78 22.40
C ASN A 194 1.32 -11.47 21.26
N ILE A 195 0.16 -12.04 21.55
CA ILE A 195 -0.72 -12.60 20.53
C ILE A 195 -1.44 -11.44 19.85
N LEU A 196 -1.11 -11.20 18.58
CA LEU A 196 -1.58 -10.06 17.81
C LEU A 196 -2.08 -10.50 16.43
N TYR A 197 -3.05 -9.78 15.89
CA TYR A 197 -3.44 -9.95 14.49
C TYR A 197 -2.30 -9.50 13.56
N ASN A 198 -1.69 -10.45 12.85
CA ASN A 198 -0.62 -10.18 11.89
C ASN A 198 -1.13 -10.28 10.45
N LYS A 199 -1.52 -9.14 9.85
CA LYS A 199 -2.01 -9.09 8.47
C LYS A 199 -1.03 -9.66 7.42
N ASN A 200 0.26 -9.74 7.73
CA ASN A 200 1.29 -10.22 6.79
C ASN A 200 1.58 -11.71 6.94
N ASP A 201 0.85 -12.43 7.80
CA ASP A 201 1.03 -13.87 7.99
C ASP A 201 0.70 -14.64 6.70
N LYS A 202 1.62 -15.51 6.29
CA LYS A 202 1.52 -16.36 5.08
C LYS A 202 1.25 -17.83 5.39
N THR A 203 1.07 -18.18 6.65
CA THR A 203 0.76 -19.53 7.11
C THR A 203 -0.55 -19.99 6.47
N ALA A 204 -0.57 -21.22 5.96
CA ALA A 204 -1.79 -21.81 5.43
C ALA A 204 -2.86 -21.92 6.52
N CYS A 205 -4.13 -21.82 6.14
CA CYS A 205 -5.23 -22.00 7.08
C CYS A 205 -5.20 -23.40 7.70
N LEU A 206 -5.37 -23.47 9.02
CA LEU A 206 -5.55 -24.71 9.76
C LEU A 206 -6.97 -25.26 9.55
N LYS A 207 -7.24 -26.44 10.11
CA LYS A 207 -8.49 -27.18 9.85
C LYS A 207 -9.71 -26.66 10.59
N ILE A 208 -9.50 -25.89 11.65
CA ILE A 208 -10.56 -25.35 12.51
C ILE A 208 -10.36 -23.86 12.71
N PRO A 209 -11.42 -23.09 13.02
CA PRO A 209 -11.29 -21.69 13.38
C PRO A 209 -10.47 -21.52 14.66
N ILE A 210 -9.63 -20.50 14.71
CA ILE A 210 -8.79 -20.16 15.86
C ILE A 210 -9.00 -18.70 16.18
N ILE A 211 -9.59 -18.46 17.35
CA ILE A 211 -10.08 -17.14 17.75
C ILE A 211 -9.40 -16.75 19.05
N TYR A 212 -8.69 -15.64 19.07
CA TYR A 212 -8.14 -15.07 20.29
C TYR A 212 -9.17 -14.15 20.95
N ILE A 213 -9.44 -14.36 22.24
CA ILE A 213 -10.29 -13.52 23.07
C ILE A 213 -9.38 -12.63 23.93
N THR A 214 -9.52 -11.32 23.79
CA THR A 214 -8.71 -10.37 24.54
C THR A 214 -9.14 -10.32 26.01
N LYS A 215 -8.34 -9.72 26.89
CA LYS A 215 -8.72 -9.51 28.30
C LYS A 215 -10.04 -8.73 28.42
N THR A 216 -10.29 -7.77 27.53
CA THR A 216 -11.56 -7.03 27.44
C THR A 216 -12.71 -7.96 27.08
N GLY A 217 -12.53 -8.82 26.06
CA GLY A 217 -13.54 -9.81 25.67
C GLY A 217 -13.84 -10.83 26.76
N LEU A 218 -12.81 -11.33 27.46
CA LEU A 218 -12.96 -12.23 28.61
C LEU A 218 -13.82 -11.59 29.69
N THR A 219 -13.48 -10.36 30.10
CA THR A 219 -14.21 -9.64 31.16
C THR A 219 -15.67 -9.37 30.75
N LYS A 220 -15.89 -9.09 29.46
CA LYS A 220 -17.21 -8.75 28.92
C LYS A 220 -18.14 -9.95 28.77
N ALA A 221 -17.62 -11.12 28.38
CA ALA A 221 -18.44 -12.27 27.99
C ALA A 221 -18.26 -13.53 28.86
N PHE A 222 -17.23 -13.58 29.70
CA PHE A 222 -16.89 -14.77 30.49
C PHE A 222 -16.69 -14.44 31.97
N PRO A 223 -17.72 -13.93 32.68
CA PRO A 223 -17.59 -13.60 34.11
C PRO A 223 -17.45 -14.83 35.02
N ASP A 224 -17.87 -16.00 34.54
CA ASP A 224 -17.76 -17.29 35.24
C ASP A 224 -17.16 -18.34 34.30
N PHE A 225 -15.94 -18.77 34.61
CA PHE A 225 -15.19 -19.73 33.79
C PHE A 225 -15.67 -21.17 33.98
N SER A 226 -16.49 -21.44 35.00
CA SER A 226 -17.08 -22.75 35.24
C SER A 226 -18.38 -22.97 34.45
N ALA A 227 -19.01 -21.89 33.98
CA ALA A 227 -20.26 -21.95 33.26
C ALA A 227 -20.07 -22.38 31.80
N THR A 228 -21.01 -23.20 31.31
CA THR A 228 -21.15 -23.51 29.89
C THR A 228 -21.64 -22.27 29.14
N GLN A 229 -20.94 -21.92 28.07
CA GLN A 229 -21.23 -20.76 27.22
C GLN A 229 -21.81 -21.25 25.89
N ASN A 230 -22.88 -20.60 25.42
CA ASN A 230 -23.37 -20.78 24.06
C ASN A 230 -22.56 -19.88 23.13
N LEU A 231 -21.95 -20.46 22.11
CA LEU A 231 -21.05 -19.78 21.20
C LEU A 231 -21.63 -19.81 19.79
N ALA A 232 -21.60 -18.66 19.12
CA ALA A 232 -21.78 -18.57 17.69
C ALA A 232 -20.69 -17.66 17.13
N ALA A 233 -19.84 -18.19 16.26
CA ALA A 233 -18.77 -17.41 15.64
C ALA A 233 -18.82 -17.56 14.12
N THR A 234 -18.54 -16.47 13.41
CA THR A 234 -18.21 -16.49 11.99
C THR A 234 -16.81 -15.94 11.86
N VAL A 235 -15.93 -16.70 11.22
CA VAL A 235 -14.57 -16.26 10.88
C VAL A 235 -14.49 -16.07 9.37
N SER A 236 -14.25 -14.83 8.96
CA SER A 236 -14.07 -14.44 7.57
C SER A 236 -12.87 -13.50 7.46
N ILE A 237 -11.86 -13.95 6.74
CA ILE A 237 -10.64 -13.20 6.46
C ILE A 237 -10.43 -13.25 4.96
N SER A 238 -10.19 -12.10 4.35
CA SER A 238 -9.85 -11.98 2.93
C SER A 238 -8.52 -11.26 2.76
N ASP A 239 -7.96 -11.33 1.55
CA ASP A 239 -6.83 -10.48 1.20
C ASP A 239 -7.36 -9.06 0.92
N LYS A 240 -6.71 -8.06 1.51
CA LYS A 240 -6.98 -6.65 1.22
C LYS A 240 -6.25 -6.30 -0.07
N ILE A 241 -6.98 -6.32 -1.17
CA ILE A 241 -6.45 -6.02 -2.49
C ILE A 241 -6.84 -4.59 -2.90
N ARG A 242 -5.87 -3.85 -3.42
CA ARG A 242 -6.07 -2.54 -4.03
C ARG A 242 -5.66 -2.57 -5.49
N THR A 243 -6.47 -1.95 -6.35
CA THR A 243 -6.17 -1.82 -7.78
C THR A 243 -5.43 -0.51 -8.05
N ALA A 244 -4.43 -0.57 -8.92
CA ALA A 244 -3.62 0.56 -9.37
C ALA A 244 -3.33 0.43 -10.87
N TYR A 245 -2.73 1.47 -11.46
CA TYR A 245 -2.58 1.56 -12.90
C TYR A 245 -1.18 2.04 -13.31
N ASN A 246 -0.58 1.43 -14.32
CA ASN A 246 0.46 2.11 -15.10
C ASN A 246 -0.22 2.94 -16.18
N VAL A 247 0.38 4.09 -16.53
CA VAL A 247 -0.06 4.92 -17.66
C VAL A 247 1.00 4.86 -18.75
N ALA A 248 0.65 4.28 -19.89
CA ALA A 248 1.57 4.06 -21.00
C ALA A 248 1.07 4.75 -22.28
N ALA A 249 1.96 5.51 -22.90
CA ALA A 249 1.76 6.12 -24.21
C ALA A 249 3.04 5.96 -25.04
N TYR A 250 2.94 6.14 -26.36
CA TYR A 250 4.08 6.01 -27.24
C TYR A 250 3.98 6.91 -28.48
N ILE A 251 5.14 7.13 -29.11
CA ILE A 251 5.28 7.75 -30.43
C ILE A 251 5.70 6.64 -31.39
N ASN A 252 4.87 6.34 -32.38
CA ASN A 252 5.22 5.35 -33.39
C ASN A 252 6.06 5.96 -34.51
N ASN A 253 7.37 5.71 -34.50
CA ASN A 253 8.28 6.10 -35.57
C ASN A 253 8.53 4.99 -36.60
N ASN A 254 7.75 3.89 -36.58
CA ASN A 254 7.98 2.68 -37.39
C ASN A 254 9.41 2.12 -37.25
N ALA A 255 10.03 2.32 -36.08
CA ALA A 255 11.36 1.85 -35.78
C ALA A 255 11.34 0.38 -35.36
N ILE A 256 12.42 -0.35 -35.66
CA ILE A 256 12.58 -1.75 -35.28
C ILE A 256 12.84 -1.96 -33.78
N THR A 257 13.19 -0.89 -33.06
CA THR A 257 13.49 -0.88 -31.62
C THR A 257 12.66 0.19 -30.92
N THR A 258 12.34 -0.06 -29.65
CA THR A 258 11.61 0.87 -28.79
C THR A 258 12.51 1.32 -27.64
N VAL A 259 12.52 2.63 -27.37
CA VAL A 259 13.12 3.20 -26.16
C VAL A 259 12.00 3.42 -25.15
N ILE A 260 12.18 2.94 -23.92
CA ILE A 260 11.23 3.11 -22.84
C ILE A 260 11.79 4.16 -21.88
N LEU A 261 11.02 5.22 -21.65
CA LEU A 261 11.26 6.23 -20.63
C LEU A 261 10.17 6.06 -19.56
N GLY A 262 10.54 6.15 -18.29
CA GLY A 262 9.61 5.91 -17.20
C GLY A 262 9.90 6.75 -15.97
N ALA A 263 8.83 7.04 -15.24
CA ALA A 263 8.81 7.62 -13.89
C ALA A 263 7.63 6.97 -13.14
N HIS A 264 7.71 6.92 -11.81
CA HIS A 264 6.54 6.56 -11.02
C HIS A 264 5.85 7.85 -10.55
N TYR A 265 4.53 7.80 -10.48
CA TYR A 265 3.71 8.98 -10.20
C TYR A 265 2.93 8.87 -8.89
N ASP A 266 2.98 7.70 -8.24
CA ASP A 266 2.52 7.49 -6.88
C ASP A 266 3.54 7.98 -5.85
N HIS A 267 3.09 8.16 -4.60
CA HIS A 267 3.95 8.43 -3.46
C HIS A 267 3.33 7.92 -2.14
N LEU A 268 3.78 8.39 -0.97
CA LEU A 268 3.49 7.76 0.32
C LEU A 268 2.10 8.05 0.92
N GLY A 269 1.31 8.92 0.32
CA GLY A 269 0.03 9.35 0.90
C GLY A 269 0.20 10.05 2.24
N PHE A 270 -0.43 9.51 3.28
CA PHE A 270 -0.28 9.95 4.66
C PHE A 270 0.74 9.11 5.46
N GLY A 271 1.54 8.28 4.78
CA GLY A 271 2.53 7.40 5.41
C GLY A 271 1.93 6.09 5.93
N GLU A 272 0.80 5.66 5.39
CA GLU A 272 0.05 4.47 5.86
C GLU A 272 0.86 3.18 5.78
N ASP A 273 1.84 3.13 4.89
CA ASP A 273 2.72 1.97 4.69
C ASP A 273 3.97 2.00 5.59
N LYS A 274 4.10 2.99 6.49
CA LYS A 274 5.22 3.15 7.45
C LYS A 274 6.61 3.21 6.80
N ASN A 275 6.67 3.70 5.56
CA ASN A 275 7.92 3.94 4.82
C ASN A 275 8.45 5.37 5.00
N ALA A 276 7.77 6.20 5.79
CA ALA A 276 8.21 7.54 6.15
C ALA A 276 9.03 7.52 7.46
N LEU A 277 10.01 8.42 7.57
CA LEU A 277 10.79 8.62 8.79
C LEU A 277 10.08 9.53 9.80
N ASP A 278 9.06 10.28 9.36
CA ASP A 278 8.25 11.15 10.22
C ASP A 278 7.13 10.34 10.90
N THR A 279 6.78 10.73 12.12
CA THR A 279 5.76 10.11 12.96
C THR A 279 4.43 10.86 12.95
N VAL A 280 4.36 12.01 12.25
CA VAL A 280 3.17 12.85 12.15
C VAL A 280 2.38 12.51 10.88
N TYR A 281 1.04 12.44 11.01
CA TYR A 281 0.10 12.23 9.91
C TYR A 281 0.05 13.45 8.99
N ASN A 282 1.09 13.63 8.18
CA ASN A 282 1.22 14.69 7.19
C ASN A 282 1.04 14.12 5.77
N ILE A 283 0.59 14.96 4.85
CA ILE A 283 0.59 14.62 3.43
C ILE A 283 2.05 14.55 2.96
N HIS A 284 2.42 13.44 2.35
CA HIS A 284 3.70 13.28 1.69
C HIS A 284 3.50 13.69 0.23
N ASN A 285 3.81 14.94 -0.10
CA ASN A 285 3.52 15.49 -1.41
C ASN A 285 4.40 14.91 -2.53
N GLY A 286 5.60 14.40 -2.24
CA GLY A 286 6.44 13.72 -3.23
C GLY A 286 6.85 14.59 -4.41
N ALA A 287 7.22 15.86 -4.14
CA ALA A 287 7.63 16.80 -5.19
C ALA A 287 8.89 16.31 -5.92
N ASP A 288 9.87 15.82 -5.15
CA ASP A 288 11.11 15.25 -5.70
C ASP A 288 10.99 13.73 -5.92
N ASP A 289 10.20 13.05 -5.08
CA ASP A 289 9.93 11.61 -5.17
C ASP A 289 8.43 11.37 -5.43
N ASN A 290 7.96 11.29 -6.67
CA ASN A 290 8.67 11.49 -7.92
C ASN A 290 7.86 12.32 -8.92
N ALA A 291 7.24 13.38 -8.41
CA ALA A 291 6.58 14.37 -9.26
C ALA A 291 7.57 15.04 -10.22
N SER A 292 8.82 15.25 -9.82
CA SER A 292 9.89 15.82 -10.65
C SER A 292 10.21 14.95 -11.87
N GLY A 293 10.39 13.63 -11.69
CA GLY A 293 10.63 12.70 -12.79
C GLY A 293 9.39 12.51 -13.67
N THR A 294 8.20 12.47 -13.08
CA THR A 294 6.94 12.44 -13.84
C THR A 294 6.76 13.72 -14.67
N ALA A 295 7.09 14.88 -14.11
CA ALA A 295 7.05 16.17 -14.80
C ALA A 295 8.08 16.25 -15.93
N ALA A 296 9.24 15.59 -15.80
CA ALA A 296 10.24 15.52 -16.86
C ALA A 296 9.86 14.56 -18.00
N LEU A 297 8.99 13.57 -17.72
CA LEU A 297 8.47 12.65 -18.71
C LEU A 297 7.37 13.27 -19.59
N ILE A 298 6.59 14.18 -19.02
CA ILE A 298 5.53 14.96 -19.67
C ILE A 298 6.13 16.07 -20.53
#